data_AF-A0A6A4KXL2-F1
#
_entry.id   AF-A0A6A4KXL2-F1
#
_cell.length_a   1.000
_cell.length_b   1.000
_cell.length_c   1.000
_cell.angle_alpha   90.00
_cell.angle_beta   90.00
_cell.angle_gamma   90.00
#
_symmetry.space_group_name_H-M   'P 1'
#
loop_
_entity.id
_entity.type
_entity.pdbx_description
1 polymer ?
#
loop_
_entity_poly.entity_id
_entity_poly.type
_entity_poly.pdbx_seq_one_letter_code
_entity_poly.pdbx_strand_id
1 'polypeptide(L)'
;MHWRSTMFSSLPHLKDGNGFKIEEEALERYKLITGNDVLFPEFQVYKKNPDDDWLAASPDGVVDTLVYGLPSRGILEIKCPFFGGDMKKASPWSRIPLYCVPQTQGLMEIMDRDWMDFYVWTPNGSSLFRLYRDVEYWDALRIALSDFWWKHVQPAREVCSKSVITNPLTQLSDLRPAPRHELCSFLVYESKHLIDESTLLMREIHGKLQS
;
A
#
# COMPACT_ATOMS: atom_id res chain seq x y z
N MET A 1 8.98 -5.73 9.50
CA MET A 1 8.94 -5.04 8.20
C MET A 1 9.99 -5.67 7.31
N HIS A 2 9.60 -6.31 6.20
CA HIS A 2 10.56 -6.73 5.18
C HIS A 2 10.73 -5.52 4.25
N TRP A 3 11.95 -5.00 4.12
CA TRP A 3 12.24 -3.81 3.31
C TRP A 3 11.86 -4.06 1.86
N ARG A 4 10.65 -3.64 1.44
CA ARG A 4 10.17 -3.92 0.08
C ARG A 4 10.09 -2.71 -0.84
N SER A 5 10.11 -1.46 -0.36
CA SER A 5 10.34 -0.29 -1.22
C SER A 5 10.30 1.01 -0.42
N THR A 6 10.96 2.07 -0.89
CA THR A 6 10.67 3.48 -0.54
C THR A 6 9.59 4.10 -1.43
N MET A 7 9.20 3.38 -2.48
CA MET A 7 8.06 3.71 -3.34
C MET A 7 6.82 2.97 -2.82
N PHE A 8 5.81 3.74 -2.43
CA PHE A 8 4.48 3.24 -2.11
C PHE A 8 3.68 3.10 -3.40
N SER A 9 3.94 2.05 -4.16
CA SER A 9 3.13 1.70 -5.32
C SER A 9 2.22 0.53 -4.96
N SER A 10 1.02 0.51 -5.53
CA SER A 10 0.38 -0.77 -5.81
C SER A 10 1.38 -1.62 -6.61
N LEU A 11 1.53 -2.89 -6.24
CA LEU A 11 2.52 -3.76 -6.87
C LEU A 11 2.08 -3.98 -8.32
N PRO A 12 2.91 -3.68 -9.34
CA PRO A 12 2.65 -4.12 -10.70
C PRO A 12 3.07 -5.59 -10.81
N HIS A 13 2.35 -6.49 -10.14
CA HIS A 13 2.66 -7.92 -10.16
C HIS A 13 1.77 -8.73 -11.11
N LEU A 14 1.04 -8.07 -12.00
CA LEU A 14 0.38 -8.75 -13.09
C LEU A 14 0.68 -8.03 -14.42
N LYS A 15 1.96 -8.00 -14.81
CA LYS A 15 2.41 -7.57 -16.16
C LYS A 15 2.45 -8.73 -17.17
N ASP A 16 1.48 -9.63 -17.07
CA ASP A 16 1.03 -10.44 -18.20
C ASP A 16 -0.34 -9.88 -18.57
N GLY A 17 -0.73 -9.83 -19.85
CA GLY A 17 -1.97 -9.16 -20.30
C GLY A 17 -3.30 -9.58 -19.63
N ASN A 18 -3.28 -10.56 -18.73
CA ASN A 18 -4.38 -10.93 -17.85
C ASN A 18 -4.49 -10.06 -16.58
N GLY A 19 -3.40 -9.44 -16.12
CA GLY A 19 -3.37 -8.64 -14.90
C GLY A 19 -4.11 -7.33 -14.96
N PHE A 20 -3.88 -6.63 -16.07
CA PHE A 20 -4.57 -5.39 -16.39
C PHE A 20 -6.09 -5.59 -16.43
N LYS A 21 -6.56 -6.69 -17.02
CA LYS A 21 -7.99 -7.04 -17.05
C LYS A 21 -8.57 -7.29 -15.66
N ILE A 22 -7.81 -7.93 -14.77
CA ILE A 22 -8.23 -8.21 -13.39
C ILE A 22 -8.41 -6.92 -12.59
N GLU A 23 -7.51 -5.94 -12.75
CA GLU A 23 -7.64 -4.63 -12.10
C GLU A 23 -8.83 -3.83 -12.65
N GLU A 24 -9.07 -3.86 -13.96
CA GLU A 24 -10.25 -3.23 -14.57
C GLU A 24 -11.56 -3.84 -14.03
N GLU A 25 -11.68 -5.18 -14.03
CA GLU A 25 -12.85 -5.89 -13.48
C GLU A 25 -13.06 -5.57 -11.99
N ALA A 26 -11.97 -5.54 -11.21
CA ALA A 26 -12.02 -5.17 -9.80
C ALA A 26 -12.53 -3.74 -9.62
N LEU A 27 -12.01 -2.79 -10.41
CA LEU A 27 -12.40 -1.39 -10.34
C LEU A 27 -13.88 -1.18 -10.73
N GLU A 28 -14.33 -1.80 -11.81
CA GLU A 28 -15.74 -1.74 -12.23
C GLU A 28 -16.67 -2.29 -11.13
N ARG A 29 -16.28 -3.41 -10.53
CA ARG A 29 -17.04 -4.00 -9.41
C ARG A 29 -17.06 -3.06 -8.20
N TYR A 30 -15.93 -2.44 -7.85
CA TYR A 30 -15.83 -1.45 -6.78
C TYR A 30 -16.78 -0.26 -7.02
N LYS A 31 -16.75 0.33 -8.23
CA LYS A 31 -17.63 1.44 -8.61
C LYS A 31 -19.11 1.05 -8.49
N LEU A 32 -19.46 -0.16 -8.94
CA LEU A 32 -20.83 -0.67 -8.86
C LEU A 32 -21.33 -0.84 -7.41
N ILE A 33 -20.45 -1.31 -6.51
CA ILE A 33 -20.81 -1.55 -5.09
C ILE A 33 -20.92 -0.24 -4.32
N THR A 34 -19.97 0.67 -4.54
CA THR A 34 -19.83 1.88 -3.71
C THR A 34 -20.59 3.08 -4.29
N GLY A 35 -20.82 3.09 -5.60
CA GLY A 35 -21.28 4.27 -6.32
C GLY A 35 -20.24 5.39 -6.39
N ASN A 36 -18.99 5.14 -5.96
CA ASN A 36 -17.94 6.15 -5.94
C ASN A 36 -17.37 6.38 -7.34
N ASP A 37 -17.21 7.64 -7.71
CA ASP A 37 -16.35 8.03 -8.82
C ASP A 37 -14.89 7.88 -8.42
N VAL A 38 -14.08 7.36 -9.34
CA VAL A 38 -12.65 7.12 -9.12
C VAL A 38 -11.87 7.89 -10.17
N LEU A 39 -10.97 8.75 -9.71
CA LEU A 39 -9.99 9.44 -10.54
C LEU A 39 -8.63 8.75 -10.41
N PHE A 40 -7.85 8.78 -11.49
CA PHE A 40 -6.52 8.17 -11.52
C PHE A 40 -5.47 9.27 -11.38
N PRO A 41 -4.85 9.43 -10.20
CA PRO A 41 -3.80 10.42 -10.04
C PRO A 41 -2.52 9.95 -10.73
N GLU A 42 -1.66 10.90 -11.08
CA GLU A 42 -0.30 10.61 -11.50
C GLU A 42 0.58 10.22 -10.29
N PHE A 43 1.74 9.65 -10.58
CA PHE A 43 2.81 9.44 -9.61
C PHE A 43 3.14 10.74 -8.87
N GLN A 44 3.17 10.68 -7.54
CA GLN A 44 3.39 11.83 -6.69
C GLN A 44 4.60 11.61 -5.77
N VAL A 45 5.61 12.49 -5.91
CA VAL A 45 6.68 12.65 -4.91
C VAL A 45 6.12 13.37 -3.70
N TYR A 46 6.59 13.03 -2.50
CA TYR A 46 6.15 13.66 -1.26
C TYR A 46 6.56 15.13 -1.22
N LYS A 47 5.58 16.03 -1.08
CA LYS A 47 5.79 17.48 -1.18
C LYS A 47 5.80 18.23 0.14
N LYS A 48 5.43 17.57 1.26
CA LYS A 48 5.34 18.24 2.57
C LYS A 48 6.71 18.63 3.12
N ASN A 49 7.74 17.85 2.82
CA ASN A 49 9.11 18.13 3.22
C ASN A 49 10.07 17.98 2.03
N PRO A 50 10.78 19.05 1.61
CA PRO A 50 11.75 18.98 0.52
C PRO A 50 12.87 17.95 0.73
N ASP A 51 13.25 17.67 1.98
CA ASP A 51 14.28 16.67 2.31
C ASP A 51 13.78 15.23 2.14
N ASP A 52 12.48 15.05 1.89
CA ASP A 52 11.82 13.76 1.72
C ASP A 52 11.43 13.46 0.27
N ASP A 53 12.14 14.04 -0.70
CA ASP A 53 11.96 13.82 -2.16
C ASP A 53 12.17 12.37 -2.62
N TRP A 54 12.69 11.53 -1.73
CA TRP A 54 12.90 10.10 -1.91
C TRP A 54 11.66 9.25 -1.61
N LEU A 55 10.62 9.86 -1.05
CA LEU A 55 9.31 9.25 -0.84
C LEU A 55 8.38 9.58 -2.00
N ALA A 56 7.69 8.56 -2.50
CA ALA A 56 6.68 8.75 -3.52
C ALA A 56 5.57 7.68 -3.47
N ALA A 57 4.42 8.03 -4.05
CA ALA A 57 3.24 7.21 -4.08
C ALA A 57 2.62 7.13 -5.48
N SER A 58 1.98 6.00 -5.77
CA SER A 58 1.13 5.78 -6.93
C SER A 58 -0.02 4.88 -6.51
N PRO A 59 -1.19 5.44 -6.16
CA PRO A 59 -2.35 4.65 -5.79
C PRO A 59 -3.14 4.17 -7.01
N ASP A 60 -4.03 3.21 -6.79
CA ASP A 60 -4.93 2.70 -7.84
C ASP A 60 -6.04 3.69 -8.20
N GLY A 61 -6.38 4.60 -7.28
CA GLY A 61 -7.26 5.72 -7.55
C GLY A 61 -7.42 6.66 -6.36
N VAL A 62 -8.09 7.78 -6.59
CA VAL A 62 -8.58 8.70 -5.55
C VAL A 62 -10.09 8.82 -5.63
N VAL A 63 -10.70 9.01 -4.46
CA VAL A 63 -12.14 9.10 -4.28
C VAL A 63 -12.44 10.37 -3.53
N ASP A 64 -12.83 11.41 -4.25
CA ASP A 64 -13.15 12.70 -3.65
C ASP A 64 -14.68 12.87 -3.62
N THR A 65 -15.22 13.05 -2.41
CA THR A 65 -16.67 13.15 -2.16
C THR A 65 -16.98 14.35 -1.28
N LEU A 66 -18.25 14.74 -1.22
CA LEU A 66 -18.74 15.73 -0.25
C LEU A 66 -19.62 15.04 0.78
N VAL A 67 -19.22 15.08 2.05
CA VAL A 67 -19.99 14.54 3.17
C VAL A 67 -20.47 15.70 4.03
N TYR A 68 -21.79 15.89 4.11
CA TYR A 68 -22.42 17.06 4.75
C TYR A 68 -21.88 18.42 4.26
N GLY A 69 -21.50 18.49 2.98
CA GLY A 69 -20.95 19.70 2.36
C GLY A 69 -19.46 19.94 2.65
N LEU A 70 -18.79 19.05 3.37
CA LEU A 70 -17.34 19.10 3.60
C LEU A 70 -16.61 18.15 2.64
N PRO A 71 -15.44 18.55 2.10
CA PRO A 71 -14.59 17.66 1.33
C PRO A 71 -14.19 16.42 2.14
N SER A 72 -14.36 15.25 1.54
CA SER A 72 -13.95 13.96 2.06
C SER A 72 -13.05 13.32 1.02
N ARG A 73 -11.74 13.31 1.30
CA ARG A 73 -10.70 12.97 0.34
C ARG A 73 -10.15 11.58 0.63
N GLY A 74 -10.54 10.63 -0.20
CA GLY A 74 -10.19 9.23 -0.09
C GLY A 74 -9.16 8.78 -1.12
N ILE A 75 -8.61 7.61 -0.85
CA ILE A 75 -7.75 6.87 -1.78
C ILE A 75 -8.28 5.44 -1.94
N LEU A 76 -8.15 4.88 -3.13
CA LEU A 76 -8.48 3.50 -3.44
C LEU A 76 -7.19 2.71 -3.61
N GLU A 77 -7.08 1.59 -2.88
CA GLU A 77 -6.07 0.57 -3.08
C GLU A 77 -6.77 -0.77 -3.34
N ILE A 78 -6.56 -1.33 -4.53
CA ILE A 78 -7.10 -2.61 -4.96
C ILE A 78 -6.05 -3.70 -4.72
N LYS A 79 -6.45 -4.78 -4.05
CA LYS A 79 -5.64 -5.98 -3.87
C LYS A 79 -6.30 -7.19 -4.51
N CYS A 80 -5.56 -7.83 -5.40
CA CYS A 80 -5.92 -9.11 -6.02
C CYS A 80 -4.98 -10.19 -5.46
N PRO A 81 -5.33 -10.83 -4.32
CA PRO A 81 -4.44 -11.79 -3.66
C PRO A 81 -4.09 -12.97 -4.56
N PHE A 82 -2.79 -13.21 -4.76
CA PHE A 82 -2.27 -14.30 -5.56
C PHE A 82 -2.11 -15.57 -4.71
N PHE A 83 -2.94 -16.59 -4.95
CA PHE A 83 -2.91 -17.87 -4.22
C PHE A 83 -2.08 -18.92 -4.96
N GLY A 84 -0.78 -18.66 -5.09
CA GLY A 84 0.16 -19.58 -5.75
C GLY A 84 -0.18 -19.86 -7.22
N GLY A 85 -0.80 -18.90 -7.90
CA GLY A 85 -1.25 -19.01 -9.29
C GLY A 85 -2.70 -19.42 -9.47
N ASP A 86 -3.36 -19.91 -8.41
CA ASP A 86 -4.73 -20.42 -8.49
C ASP A 86 -5.74 -19.42 -7.92
N MET A 87 -6.13 -18.45 -8.76
CA MET A 87 -7.16 -17.46 -8.42
C MET A 87 -8.52 -18.07 -8.10
N LYS A 88 -8.80 -19.33 -8.50
CA LYS A 88 -10.07 -20.00 -8.18
C LYS A 88 -10.17 -20.38 -6.72
N LYS A 89 -9.05 -20.47 -5.99
CA LYS A 89 -9.03 -20.71 -4.55
C LYS A 89 -9.01 -19.41 -3.73
N ALA A 90 -8.97 -18.27 -4.41
CA ALA A 90 -8.85 -16.97 -3.77
C ALA A 90 -10.15 -16.59 -3.08
N SER A 91 -10.07 -16.30 -1.78
CA SER A 91 -11.18 -15.73 -1.00
C SER A 91 -10.87 -14.27 -0.68
N PRO A 92 -11.86 -13.37 -0.73
CA PRO A 92 -11.70 -12.04 -0.17
C PRO A 92 -11.42 -12.13 1.33
N TRP A 93 -10.54 -11.25 1.80
CA TRP A 93 -10.09 -11.23 3.17
C TRP A 93 -11.22 -10.78 4.11
N SER A 94 -11.29 -11.35 5.31
CA SER A 94 -12.16 -10.87 6.39
C SER A 94 -11.47 -9.83 7.27
N ARG A 95 -10.14 -9.72 7.17
CA ARG A 95 -9.31 -8.78 7.92
C ARG A 95 -8.08 -8.41 7.09
N ILE A 96 -7.67 -7.16 7.15
CA ILE A 96 -6.48 -6.68 6.43
C ILE A 96 -5.21 -7.33 7.03
N PRO A 97 -4.28 -7.85 6.21
CA PRO A 97 -2.99 -8.33 6.69
C PRO A 97 -2.12 -7.20 7.25
N LEU A 98 -1.47 -7.42 8.39
CA LEU A 98 -0.62 -6.44 9.07
C LEU A 98 0.45 -5.80 8.17
N TYR A 99 1.01 -6.57 7.24
CA TYR A 99 2.06 -6.07 6.35
C TYR A 99 1.55 -5.04 5.32
N CYS A 100 0.24 -4.89 5.15
CA CYS A 100 -0.35 -3.88 4.28
C CYS A 100 -0.38 -2.49 4.94
N VAL A 101 -0.46 -2.41 6.28
CA VAL A 101 -0.66 -1.14 7.01
C VAL A 101 0.42 -0.09 6.73
N PRO A 102 1.73 -0.41 6.69
CA PRO A 102 2.73 0.57 6.28
C PRO A 102 2.46 1.16 4.90
N GLN A 103 2.01 0.34 3.95
CA GLN A 103 1.70 0.79 2.59
C GLN A 103 0.48 1.72 2.58
N THR A 104 -0.59 1.34 3.29
CA THR A 104 -1.83 2.13 3.33
C THR A 104 -1.60 3.50 3.95
N GLN A 105 -0.88 3.55 5.06
CA GLN A 105 -0.57 4.80 5.76
C GLN A 105 0.35 5.71 4.92
N GLY A 106 1.39 5.15 4.30
CA GLY A 106 2.28 5.91 3.42
C GLY A 106 1.58 6.48 2.17
N LEU A 107 0.68 5.71 1.56
CA LEU A 107 -0.14 6.17 0.45
C LEU A 107 -1.04 7.36 0.85
N MET A 108 -1.78 7.24 1.96
CA MET A 108 -2.65 8.34 2.43
C MET A 108 -1.85 9.60 2.78
N GLU A 109 -0.70 9.44 3.42
CA GLU A 109 0.12 10.58 3.80
C GLU A 109 0.77 11.28 2.60
N ILE A 110 1.38 10.51 1.68
CA ILE A 110 2.06 11.10 0.52
C ILE A 110 1.06 11.77 -0.42
N MET A 111 -0.12 11.17 -0.59
CA MET A 111 -1.17 11.72 -1.42
C MET A 111 -1.98 12.82 -0.74
N ASP A 112 -1.78 13.07 0.56
CA ASP A 112 -2.59 13.99 1.37
C ASP A 112 -4.08 13.65 1.30
N ARG A 113 -4.43 12.47 1.84
CA ARG A 113 -5.78 11.91 1.91
C ARG A 113 -6.10 11.48 3.33
N ASP A 114 -7.38 11.53 3.70
CA ASP A 114 -7.82 11.35 5.09
C ASP A 114 -8.18 9.90 5.40
N TRP A 115 -8.60 9.16 4.37
CA TRP A 115 -9.04 7.78 4.49
C TRP A 115 -8.71 6.96 3.24
N MET A 116 -8.75 5.65 3.38
CA MET A 116 -8.55 4.68 2.31
C MET A 116 -9.70 3.68 2.26
N ASP A 117 -10.21 3.47 1.05
CA ASP A 117 -10.93 2.26 0.70
C ASP A 117 -9.92 1.22 0.24
N PHE A 118 -9.74 0.20 1.08
CA PHE A 118 -8.89 -0.95 0.79
C PHE A 118 -9.77 -2.08 0.28
N TYR A 119 -9.72 -2.30 -1.04
CA TYR A 119 -10.62 -3.19 -1.73
C TYR A 119 -9.90 -4.47 -2.14
N VAL A 120 -10.35 -5.61 -1.63
CA VAL A 120 -9.82 -6.93 -1.98
C VAL A 120 -10.75 -7.59 -2.96
N TRP A 121 -10.28 -7.87 -4.17
CA TRP A 121 -11.07 -8.53 -5.21
C TRP A 121 -10.54 -9.91 -5.53
N THR A 122 -11.46 -10.86 -5.66
CA THR A 122 -11.19 -12.19 -6.22
C THR A 122 -12.34 -12.62 -7.13
N PRO A 123 -12.13 -13.61 -8.02
CA PRO A 123 -13.23 -14.18 -8.81
C PRO A 123 -14.37 -14.78 -7.97
N ASN A 124 -14.12 -15.08 -6.70
CA ASN A 124 -15.11 -15.68 -5.79
C ASN A 124 -15.82 -14.64 -4.91
N GLY A 125 -15.46 -13.36 -4.98
CA GLY A 125 -16.07 -12.32 -4.17
C GLY A 125 -15.11 -11.17 -3.86
N SER A 126 -15.57 -10.26 -3.02
CA SER A 126 -14.78 -9.08 -2.66
C SER A 126 -14.97 -8.68 -1.20
N SER A 127 -14.02 -7.92 -0.67
CA SER A 127 -14.18 -7.21 0.60
C SER A 127 -13.70 -5.77 0.50
N LEU A 128 -14.38 -4.89 1.20
CA LEU A 128 -14.10 -3.47 1.25
C LEU A 128 -13.88 -3.06 2.70
N PHE A 129 -12.72 -2.52 2.98
CA PHE A 129 -12.37 -1.98 4.29
C PHE A 129 -12.15 -0.47 4.21
N ARG A 130 -12.55 0.24 5.27
CA ARG A 130 -12.24 1.65 5.48
C ARG A 130 -11.12 1.77 6.52
N LEU A 131 -10.03 2.43 6.15
CA LEU A 131 -8.98 2.87 7.06
C LEU A 131 -8.90 4.39 7.10
N TYR A 132 -8.37 4.92 8.20
CA TYR A 132 -8.07 6.34 8.35
C TYR A 132 -6.57 6.57 8.47
N ARG A 133 -6.13 7.74 8.03
CA ARG A 133 -4.74 8.16 8.16
C ARG A 133 -4.41 8.40 9.63
N ASP A 134 -3.28 7.86 10.06
CA ASP A 134 -2.76 8.00 11.41
C ASP A 134 -1.39 8.69 11.35
N VAL A 135 -1.31 9.86 11.98
CA VAL A 135 -0.15 10.75 11.88
C VAL A 135 1.00 10.22 12.72
N GLU A 136 0.70 9.73 13.92
CA GLU A 136 1.66 9.18 14.87
C GLU A 136 2.33 7.91 14.32
N TYR A 137 1.56 7.04 13.69
CA TYR A 137 2.04 5.87 12.97
C TYR A 137 2.94 6.27 11.81
N TRP A 138 2.52 7.27 11.01
CA TRP A 138 3.34 7.77 9.92
C TRP A 138 4.68 8.32 10.42
N ASP A 139 4.68 9.11 11.49
CA ASP A 139 5.90 9.70 12.04
C ASP A 139 6.91 8.62 12.46
N ALA A 140 6.43 7.56 13.12
CA ALA A 140 7.26 6.40 13.47
C ALA A 140 7.74 5.63 12.23
N LEU A 141 6.86 5.44 11.24
CA LEU A 141 7.19 4.76 10.00
C LEU A 141 8.25 5.53 9.19
N ARG A 142 8.11 6.85 9.12
CA ARG A 142 9.02 7.75 8.39
C ARG A 142 10.44 7.68 8.95
N ILE A 143 10.61 7.55 10.27
CA ILE A 143 11.94 7.31 10.89
C ILE A 143 12.57 6.04 10.34
N ALA A 144 11.84 4.92 10.36
CA ALA A 144 12.34 3.64 9.84
C ALA A 144 12.65 3.68 8.34
N LEU A 145 11.84 4.39 7.55
CA LEU A 145 12.05 4.58 6.12
C LEU A 145 13.28 5.47 5.83
N SER A 146 13.44 6.55 6.58
CA SER A 146 14.58 7.46 6.49
C SER A 146 15.88 6.74 6.81
N ASP A 147 15.89 5.95 7.89
CA ASP A 147 17.03 5.11 8.24
C ASP A 147 17.37 4.11 7.14
N PHE A 148 16.36 3.45 6.59
CA PHE A 148 16.56 2.54 5.46
C PHE A 148 17.16 3.25 4.24
N TRP A 149 16.62 4.41 3.89
CA TRP A 149 17.05 5.16 2.72
C TRP A 149 18.48 5.69 2.86
N TRP A 150 18.77 6.43 3.92
CA TRP A 150 20.04 7.13 4.08
C TRP A 150 21.18 6.22 4.55
N LYS A 151 20.89 5.16 5.34
CA LYS A 151 21.94 4.24 5.81
C LYS A 151 22.24 3.12 4.82
N HIS A 152 21.30 2.77 3.94
CA HIS A 152 21.42 1.59 3.08
C HIS A 152 21.26 1.90 1.59
N VAL A 153 20.16 2.53 1.18
CA VAL A 153 19.85 2.71 -0.26
C VAL A 153 20.76 3.74 -0.92
N GLN A 154 20.89 4.92 -0.34
CA GLN A 154 21.70 6.01 -0.90
C GLN A 154 23.18 5.64 -1.02
N PRO A 155 23.84 5.11 0.03
CA PRO A 155 25.22 4.64 -0.09
C PRO A 155 25.38 3.53 -1.13
N ALA A 156 24.43 2.59 -1.22
CA ALA A 156 24.51 1.51 -2.21
C ALA A 156 24.40 2.05 -3.63
N ARG A 157 23.51 3.03 -3.85
CA ARG A 157 23.37 3.73 -5.14
C ARG A 157 24.66 4.43 -5.53
N GLU A 158 25.33 5.10 -4.60
CA GLU A 158 26.62 5.74 -4.88
C GLU A 158 27.70 4.74 -5.30
N VAL A 159 27.80 3.61 -4.60
CA VAL A 159 28.77 2.55 -4.95
C VAL A 159 28.48 1.99 -6.34
N CYS A 160 27.21 1.71 -6.66
CA CYS A 160 26.79 1.26 -7.99
C CYS A 160 27.04 2.31 -9.10
N SER A 161 27.01 3.60 -8.77
CA SER A 161 27.29 4.67 -9.75
C SER A 161 28.78 4.82 -10.08
N LYS A 162 29.66 4.42 -9.15
CA LYS A 162 31.11 4.57 -9.27
C LYS A 162 31.80 3.31 -9.82
N SER A 163 31.18 2.15 -9.67
CA SER A 163 31.79 0.85 -9.95
C SER A 163 30.79 -0.13 -10.55
N VAL A 164 31.27 -1.00 -11.45
CA VAL A 164 30.49 -2.15 -11.92
C VAL A 164 30.44 -3.20 -10.82
N ILE A 165 29.23 -3.54 -10.38
CA ILE A 165 28.99 -4.57 -9.36
C ILE A 165 28.76 -5.91 -10.05
N THR A 166 29.69 -6.84 -9.86
CA THR A 166 29.61 -8.20 -10.44
C THR A 166 29.00 -9.20 -9.45
N ASN A 167 29.12 -8.95 -8.15
CA ASN A 167 28.44 -9.71 -7.10
C ASN A 167 27.93 -8.78 -5.97
N PRO A 168 26.64 -8.39 -6.01
CA PRO A 168 26.06 -7.50 -5.01
C PRO A 168 26.07 -8.06 -3.59
N LEU A 169 26.00 -9.39 -3.43
CA LEU A 169 25.92 -10.02 -2.10
C LEU A 169 27.22 -9.89 -1.31
N THR A 170 28.37 -9.81 -2.01
CA THR A 170 29.67 -9.62 -1.39
C THR A 170 30.09 -8.15 -1.41
N GLN A 171 29.88 -7.44 -2.51
CA GLN A 171 30.36 -6.07 -2.68
C GLN A 171 29.51 -5.01 -1.95
N LEU A 172 28.26 -5.33 -1.61
CA LEU A 172 27.35 -4.44 -0.88
C LEU A 172 26.91 -5.05 0.47
N SER A 173 27.62 -6.06 0.97
CA SER A 173 27.25 -6.77 2.21
C SER A 173 27.07 -5.84 3.40
N ASP A 174 27.94 -4.83 3.51
CA ASP A 174 27.99 -3.91 4.64
C ASP A 174 26.85 -2.89 4.62
N LEU A 175 26.25 -2.69 3.44
CA LEU A 175 25.10 -1.81 3.23
C LEU A 175 23.78 -2.58 3.34
N ARG A 176 23.83 -3.89 3.55
CA ARG A 176 22.62 -4.69 3.73
C ARG A 176 21.94 -4.31 5.05
N PRO A 177 20.65 -3.91 5.02
CA PRO A 177 19.94 -3.62 6.25
C PRO A 177 19.73 -4.88 7.09
N ALA A 178 19.62 -4.67 8.40
CA ALA A 178 19.19 -5.74 9.30
C ALA A 178 17.80 -6.25 8.88
N PRO A 179 17.49 -7.55 9.09
CA PRO A 179 16.18 -8.12 8.75
C PRO A 179 14.99 -7.44 9.46
N ARG A 180 15.24 -6.77 10.58
CA ARG A 180 14.24 -6.02 11.35
C ARG A 180 14.85 -4.69 11.81
N HIS A 181 14.12 -3.60 11.57
CA HIS A 181 14.38 -2.31 12.18
C HIS A 181 14.09 -2.33 13.69
N GLU A 182 14.70 -1.45 14.47
CA GLU A 182 14.43 -1.30 15.91
C GLU A 182 12.96 -0.96 16.20
N LEU A 183 12.35 -0.11 15.37
CA LEU A 183 10.91 0.24 15.45
C LEU A 183 9.98 -0.86 14.93
N CYS A 184 10.49 -1.99 14.43
CA CYS A 184 9.66 -3.02 13.83
C CYS A 184 8.59 -3.57 14.78
N SER A 185 8.94 -3.80 16.05
CA SER A 185 7.98 -4.33 17.04
C SER A 185 6.88 -3.32 17.35
N PHE A 186 7.24 -2.04 17.47
CA PHE A 186 6.32 -0.94 17.66
C PHE A 186 5.36 -0.80 16.47
N LEU A 187 5.89 -0.68 15.25
CA LEU A 187 5.07 -0.56 14.03
C LEU A 187 4.14 -1.76 13.83
N VAL A 188 4.57 -2.97 14.17
CA VAL A 188 3.70 -4.17 14.11
C VAL A 188 2.59 -4.12 15.16
N TYR A 189 2.89 -3.59 16.35
CA TYR A 189 1.88 -3.42 17.40
C TYR A 189 0.85 -2.36 16.99
N GLU A 190 1.29 -1.17 16.55
CA GLU A 190 0.38 -0.12 16.09
C GLU A 190 -0.41 -0.53 14.83
N SER A 191 0.19 -1.33 13.93
CA SER A 191 -0.54 -1.90 12.79
C SER A 191 -1.72 -2.77 13.23
N LYS A 192 -1.65 -3.43 14.40
CA LYS A 192 -2.77 -4.22 14.92
C LYS A 192 -3.91 -3.32 15.35
N HIS A 193 -3.61 -2.25 16.09
CA HIS A 193 -4.58 -1.25 16.52
C HIS A 193 -5.31 -0.65 15.33
N LEU A 194 -4.58 -0.18 14.32
CA LEU A 194 -5.17 0.39 13.12
C LEU A 194 -6.08 -0.60 12.36
N ILE A 195 -5.76 -1.89 12.39
CA ILE A 195 -6.63 -2.90 11.78
C ILE A 195 -7.85 -3.19 12.67
N ASP A 196 -7.69 -3.20 13.99
CA ASP A 196 -8.82 -3.37 14.91
C ASP A 196 -9.79 -2.18 14.87
N GLU A 197 -9.31 -0.97 14.55
CA GLU A 197 -10.11 0.23 14.31
C GLU A 197 -10.66 0.33 12.87
N SER A 198 -10.09 -0.42 11.93
CA SER A 198 -10.58 -0.43 10.54
C SER A 198 -12.00 -1.01 10.47
N THR A 199 -12.82 -0.46 9.57
CA THR A 199 -14.20 -0.91 9.40
C THR A 199 -14.31 -1.81 8.17
N LEU A 200 -14.78 -3.04 8.33
CA LEU A 200 -15.21 -3.88 7.21
C LEU A 200 -16.58 -3.38 6.72
N LEU A 201 -16.61 -2.61 5.65
CA LEU A 201 -17.83 -2.03 5.09
C LEU A 201 -18.68 -3.08 4.35
N MET A 202 -18.01 -3.99 3.65
CA MET A 202 -18.69 -5.02 2.88
C MET A 202 -17.78 -6.23 2.72
N ARG A 203 -18.36 -7.42 2.80
CA ARG A 203 -17.72 -8.65 2.32
C ARG A 203 -18.77 -9.51 1.65
N GLU A 204 -18.49 -9.93 0.42
CA GLU A 204 -19.31 -10.89 -0.29
C GLU A 204 -18.49 -12.11 -0.71
N ILE A 205 -19.13 -13.28 -0.71
CA ILE A 205 -18.56 -14.51 -1.24
C ILE A 205 -19.63 -15.18 -2.09
N HIS A 206 -19.31 -15.44 -3.37
CA HIS A 206 -20.23 -15.97 -4.37
C HIS A 206 -21.56 -15.20 -4.44
N GLY A 207 -21.48 -13.86 -4.42
CA GLY A 207 -22.63 -12.96 -4.49
C GLY A 207 -23.48 -12.89 -3.20
N LYS A 208 -23.04 -13.52 -2.10
CA LYS A 208 -23.73 -13.47 -0.81
C LYS A 208 -22.96 -12.61 0.17
N LEU A 209 -23.61 -11.57 0.69
CA LEU A 209 -23.07 -10.76 1.78
C LEU A 209 -22.80 -11.63 3.01
N GLN A 210 -21.65 -11.42 3.62
CA GLN A 210 -21.21 -12.07 4.84
C GLN A 210 -21.45 -11.12 6.01
N SER A 211 -22.08 -11.62 7.07
CA SER A 211 -22.21 -10.95 8.37
C SER A 211 -20.91 -10.98 9.16
#